data_AF-A0A6J4M633-F1
#
_entry.id   AF-A0A6J4M633-F1
#
_cell.length_a   1.000
_cell.length_b   1.000
_cell.length_c   1.000
_cell.angle_alpha   90.00
_cell.angle_beta   90.00
_cell.angle_gamma   90.00
#
_symmetry.space_group_name_H-M   'P 1'
#
loop_
_entity.id
_entity.type
_entity.pdbx_description
1 polymer ?
#
loop_
_entity_poly.entity_id
_entity_poly.type
_entity_poly.pdbx_seq_one_letter_code
_entity_poly.pdbx_strand_id
1 'polypeptide(L)'
;HAPLVSFAAVAGATLSRRQAVAVALLIWLANQIYGYTIRHYPLSVVSFLWGLTMGLASVAVALFASIQPRFSRRSWMGQGLWLGVALLLGFGLYQSSILFVNQWVGMHGLTAEILMRIFVRDLIWTIALFSLHSVLVLNHQRVFRRSMR
;
A
#
# COMPACT_ATOMS: atom_id res chain seq x y z
N HIS A 1 -5.32 9.94 6.61
CA HIS A 1 -5.56 8.58 6.09
C HIS A 1 -4.23 7.87 6.06
N ALA A 2 -4.16 6.62 6.52
CA ALA A 2 -2.96 5.82 6.32
C ALA A 2 -2.79 5.54 4.81
N PRO A 3 -1.56 5.63 4.27
CA PRO A 3 -1.28 5.41 2.84
C PRO A 3 -1.23 3.89 2.55
N LEU A 4 -2.37 3.22 2.71
CA LEU A 4 -2.49 1.77 2.65
C LEU A 4 -2.04 1.21 1.30
N VAL A 5 -2.37 1.92 0.22
CA VAL A 5 -1.95 1.56 -1.14
C VAL A 5 -0.43 1.62 -1.27
N SER A 6 0.21 2.68 -0.78
CA SER A 6 1.67 2.83 -0.83
C SER A 6 2.38 1.73 -0.06
N PHE A 7 1.94 1.44 1.16
CA PHE A 7 2.51 0.36 1.96
C PHE A 7 2.36 -0.99 1.27
N ALA A 8 1.18 -1.30 0.76
CA ALA A 8 0.92 -2.54 0.03
C ALA A 8 1.75 -2.65 -1.26
N ALA A 9 1.82 -1.59 -2.06
CA ALA A 9 2.57 -1.55 -3.31
C ALA A 9 4.08 -1.71 -3.07
N VAL A 10 4.65 -0.96 -2.13
CA VAL A 10 6.07 -1.06 -1.77
C VAL A 10 6.37 -2.44 -1.20
N ALA A 11 5.57 -2.93 -0.25
CA ALA A 11 5.78 -4.24 0.36
C ALA A 11 5.70 -5.36 -0.68
N GLY A 12 4.72 -5.33 -1.59
CA GLY A 12 4.62 -6.31 -2.67
C GLY A 12 5.76 -6.22 -3.68
N ALA A 13 6.24 -5.01 -4.00
CA ALA A 13 7.34 -4.83 -4.96
C ALA A 13 8.74 -5.15 -4.39
N THR A 14 8.88 -5.28 -3.06
CA THR A 14 10.19 -5.40 -2.41
C THR A 14 10.35 -6.62 -1.50
N LEU A 15 9.27 -7.18 -0.96
CA LEU A 15 9.30 -8.30 -0.02
C LEU A 15 8.80 -9.60 -0.67
N SER A 16 8.92 -10.72 0.05
CA SER A 16 8.23 -11.95 -0.35
C SER A 16 6.71 -11.78 -0.24
N ARG A 17 5.94 -12.49 -1.07
CA ARG A 17 4.47 -12.42 -1.08
C ARG A 17 3.84 -12.58 0.31
N ARG A 18 4.37 -13.49 1.14
CA ARG A 18 3.88 -13.71 2.53
C ARG A 18 4.14 -12.50 3.41
N GLN A 19 5.33 -11.92 3.34
CA GLN A 19 5.69 -10.72 4.09
C GLN A 19 4.89 -9.50 3.61
N ALA A 20 4.66 -9.37 2.30
CA ALA A 20 3.87 -8.28 1.74
C ALA A 20 2.43 -8.29 2.27
N VAL A 21 1.79 -9.46 2.29
CA VAL A 21 0.46 -9.64 2.87
C VAL A 21 0.46 -9.35 4.37
N ALA A 22 1.45 -9.85 5.11
CA ALA A 22 1.57 -9.59 6.54
C ALA A 22 1.71 -8.08 6.84
N VAL A 23 2.57 -7.36 6.11
CA VAL A 23 2.74 -5.92 6.25
C VAL A 23 1.44 -5.18 5.92
N ALA A 24 0.78 -5.53 4.81
CA ALA A 24 -0.49 -4.91 4.43
C ALA A 24 -1.56 -5.09 5.52
N LEU A 25 -1.69 -6.30 6.08
CA LEU A 25 -2.61 -6.59 7.18
C LEU A 25 -2.25 -5.84 8.47
N LEU A 26 -0.97 -5.77 8.83
CA LEU A 26 -0.53 -5.06 10.04
C LEU A 26 -0.78 -3.56 9.95
N ILE A 27 -0.44 -2.92 8.82
CA ILE A 27 -0.71 -1.49 8.61
C ILE A 27 -2.21 -1.22 8.57
N TRP A 28 -3.00 -2.09 7.92
CA TRP A 28 -4.45 -2.01 7.95
C TRP A 28 -5.01 -2.11 9.37
N LEU A 29 -4.56 -3.09 10.15
CA LEU A 29 -5.02 -3.30 11.51
C LEU A 29 -4.66 -2.12 12.41
N ALA A 30 -3.43 -1.59 12.30
CA ALA A 30 -3.01 -0.38 12.99
C ALA A 30 -3.91 0.82 12.61
N ASN A 31 -4.27 0.96 11.34
CA ASN A 31 -5.20 1.99 10.89
C ASN A 31 -6.61 1.80 11.47
N GLN A 32 -7.11 0.56 11.59
CA GLN A 32 -8.41 0.29 12.24
C GLN A 32 -8.37 0.63 13.73
N ILE A 33 -7.34 0.17 14.44
CA ILE A 33 -7.16 0.46 15.87
C ILE A 33 -7.14 1.97 16.09
N TYR A 34 -6.29 2.69 15.36
CA TYR A 34 -6.23 4.15 15.45
C TYR A 34 -7.55 4.84 15.08
N GLY A 35 -8.28 4.30 14.10
CA GLY A 35 -9.60 4.77 13.70
C GLY A 35 -10.64 4.67 14.82
N TYR A 36 -10.77 3.50 15.43
CA TYR A 36 -11.77 3.27 16.49
C TYR A 36 -11.36 3.85 17.85
N THR A 37 -10.07 3.88 18.20
CA THR A 37 -9.63 4.36 19.52
C THR A 37 -9.40 5.85 19.56
N ILE A 38 -8.69 6.42 18.57
CA ILE A 38 -8.28 7.83 18.58
C ILE A 38 -9.22 8.71 17.76
N ARG A 39 -9.66 8.23 16.59
CA ARG A 39 -10.58 8.99 15.71
C ARG A 39 -12.05 8.77 16.02
N HIS A 40 -12.35 7.91 16.99
CA HIS A 40 -13.70 7.57 17.42
C HIS A 40 -14.62 7.23 16.24
N TYR A 41 -14.15 6.37 15.33
CA TYR A 41 -14.98 5.86 14.24
C TYR A 41 -16.27 5.25 14.80
N PRO A 42 -17.41 5.48 14.12
CA PRO A 42 -18.70 5.01 14.60
C PRO A 42 -18.69 3.47 14.71
N LEU A 43 -19.17 2.95 15.84
CA LEU A 43 -19.32 1.51 16.08
C LEU A 43 -20.57 0.99 15.37
N SER A 44 -20.56 1.03 14.04
CA SER A 44 -21.67 0.60 13.19
C SER A 44 -21.22 -0.46 12.19
N VAL A 45 -22.17 -1.32 11.78
CA VAL A 45 -21.96 -2.35 10.74
C VAL A 45 -21.37 -1.73 9.48
N VAL A 46 -21.84 -0.55 9.10
CA VAL A 46 -21.34 0.20 7.93
C VAL A 46 -19.85 0.55 8.10
N SER A 47 -19.44 1.06 9.26
CA SER A 47 -18.03 1.37 9.53
C SER A 47 -17.15 0.12 9.49
N PHE A 48 -17.63 -1.01 10.02
CA PHE A 48 -16.90 -2.27 9.98
C PHE A 48 -16.76 -2.80 8.55
N LEU A 49 -17.81 -2.72 7.73
CA LEU A 49 -17.76 -3.10 6.31
C LEU A 49 -16.72 -2.27 5.55
N TRP A 50 -16.72 -0.96 5.73
CA TRP A 50 -15.71 -0.06 5.17
C TRP A 50 -14.29 -0.44 5.61
N GLY A 51 -14.11 -0.69 6.91
CA GLY A 51 -12.87 -1.20 7.48
C GLY A 51 -12.38 -2.47 6.79
N LEU A 52 -13.26 -3.46 6.67
CA LEU A 52 -12.95 -4.74 6.03
C LEU A 52 -12.58 -4.58 4.55
N THR A 53 -13.35 -3.79 3.80
CA THR A 53 -13.08 -3.49 2.39
C THR A 53 -11.70 -2.88 2.20
N MET A 54 -11.31 -1.92 3.05
CA MET A 54 -9.96 -1.34 3.01
C MET A 54 -8.87 -2.40 3.24
N GLY A 55 -9.11 -3.37 4.12
CA GLY A 55 -8.16 -4.45 4.40
C GLY A 55 -8.00 -5.40 3.21
N LEU A 56 -9.12 -5.88 2.68
CA LEU A 56 -9.13 -6.77 1.52
C LEU A 56 -8.52 -6.11 0.29
N ALA A 57 -8.85 -4.84 0.03
CA ALA A 57 -8.27 -4.07 -1.06
C ALA A 57 -6.75 -3.90 -0.88
N SER A 58 -6.27 -3.62 0.34
CA SER A 58 -4.83 -3.50 0.63
C SER A 58 -4.09 -4.82 0.35
N VAL A 59 -4.67 -5.95 0.76
CA VAL A 59 -4.12 -7.27 0.47
C VAL A 59 -4.10 -7.54 -1.04
N ALA A 60 -5.17 -7.20 -1.76
CA ALA A 60 -5.23 -7.36 -3.21
C ALA A 60 -4.14 -6.54 -3.92
N VAL A 61 -3.90 -5.28 -3.49
CA VAL A 61 -2.80 -4.45 -3.98
C VAL A 61 -1.44 -5.09 -3.69
N ALA A 62 -1.22 -5.60 -2.48
CA ALA A 62 0.05 -6.25 -2.11
C ALA A 62 0.31 -7.51 -2.95
N LEU A 63 -0.74 -8.31 -3.17
CA LEU A 63 -0.69 -9.51 -4.02
C LEU A 63 -0.39 -9.17 -5.48
N PHE A 64 -1.04 -8.13 -6.01
CA PHE A 64 -0.78 -7.62 -7.36
C PHE A 64 0.67 -7.14 -7.51
N ALA A 65 1.13 -6.29 -6.60
CA ALA A 65 2.50 -5.79 -6.61
C ALA A 65 3.56 -6.90 -6.45
N SER A 66 3.21 -8.02 -5.80
CA SER A 66 4.07 -9.20 -5.62
C SER A 66 4.32 -10.01 -6.89
N ILE A 67 3.61 -9.74 -8.00
CA ILE A 67 3.83 -10.44 -9.27
C ILE A 67 5.29 -10.28 -9.75
N GLN A 68 5.86 -9.08 -9.56
CA GLN A 68 7.28 -8.76 -9.81
C GLN A 68 7.82 -9.37 -11.12
N PRO A 69 7.41 -8.82 -12.28
CA PRO A 69 7.81 -9.32 -13.59
C PRO A 69 9.33 -9.32 -13.77
N ARG A 70 9.86 -10.16 -14.67
CA ARG A 70 11.32 -10.39 -14.82
C ARG A 70 12.13 -9.10 -15.00
N PHE A 71 11.60 -8.10 -15.71
CA PHE A 71 12.28 -6.83 -15.93
C PHE A 71 12.46 -6.03 -14.63
N SER A 72 11.54 -6.17 -13.66
CA SER A 72 11.58 -5.42 -12.39
C SER A 72 12.69 -5.91 -11.46
N ARG A 73 13.16 -7.14 -11.64
CA ARG A 73 14.20 -7.76 -10.82
C ARG A 73 15.62 -7.54 -11.35
N ARG A 74 15.75 -7.04 -12.58
CA ARG A 74 17.05 -6.94 -13.29
C ARG A 74 17.80 -5.63 -13.02
N SER A 75 17.09 -4.55 -12.72
CA SER A 75 17.70 -3.25 -12.52
C SER A 75 16.89 -2.40 -11.55
N TRP A 76 17.56 -1.45 -10.89
CA TRP A 76 16.91 -0.48 -10.01
C TRP A 76 15.84 0.34 -10.76
N MET A 77 16.11 0.71 -12.01
CA MET A 77 15.13 1.41 -12.86
C MET A 77 13.92 0.53 -13.20
N GLY A 78 14.12 -0.76 -13.48
CA GLY A 78 13.03 -1.70 -13.70
C GLY A 78 12.16 -1.88 -12.45
N GLN A 79 12.77 -1.93 -11.27
CA GLN A 79 12.06 -1.98 -9.99
C GLN A 79 11.22 -0.71 -9.76
N GLY A 80 11.81 0.46 -10.00
CA GLY A 80 11.11 1.75 -9.91
C GLY A 80 9.91 1.85 -10.86
N LEU A 81 10.08 1.41 -12.12
CA LEU A 81 8.99 1.35 -13.10
C LEU A 81 7.86 0.43 -12.64
N TRP A 82 8.19 -0.77 -12.17
CA TRP A 82 7.18 -1.69 -11.64
C TRP A 82 6.46 -1.11 -10.43
N LEU A 83 7.18 -0.43 -9.53
CA LEU A 83 6.57 0.23 -8.38
C LEU A 83 5.60 1.33 -8.80
N GLY A 84 5.93 2.12 -9.83
CA GLY A 84 5.03 3.11 -10.41
C GLY A 84 3.75 2.48 -10.98
N VAL A 85 3.89 1.38 -11.72
CA VAL A 85 2.73 0.61 -12.24
C VAL A 85 1.91 0.01 -11.09
N ALA A 86 2.57 -0.59 -10.11
CA ALA A 86 1.93 -1.18 -8.93
C ALA A 86 1.16 -0.14 -8.12
N LEU A 87 1.72 1.06 -7.94
CA LEU A 87 1.05 2.17 -7.29
C LEU A 87 -0.17 2.63 -8.09
N LEU A 88 -0.02 2.88 -9.39
CA LEU A 88 -1.11 3.40 -10.23
C LEU A 88 -2.29 2.43 -10.30
N LEU A 89 -2.02 1.17 -10.67
CA LEU A 89 -3.05 0.14 -10.80
C LEU A 89 -3.57 -0.29 -9.43
N GLY A 90 -2.70 -0.35 -8.42
CA GLY A 90 -3.08 -0.63 -7.04
C GLY A 90 -4.00 0.44 -6.46
N PHE A 91 -3.73 1.71 -6.74
CA PHE A 91 -4.61 2.82 -6.36
C PHE A 91 -5.97 2.69 -7.03
N GLY A 92 -6.00 2.43 -8.35
CA GLY A 92 -7.25 2.19 -9.08
C GLY A 92 -8.04 1.01 -8.49
N LEU A 93 -7.38 -0.11 -8.22
CA LEU A 93 -7.99 -1.29 -7.59
C LEU A 93 -8.56 -0.96 -6.21
N TYR A 94 -7.80 -0.23 -5.39
CA TYR A 94 -8.22 0.14 -4.05
C TYR A 94 -9.43 1.08 -4.06
N GLN A 95 -9.38 2.15 -4.86
CA GLN A 95 -10.45 3.12 -4.96
C GLN A 95 -11.70 2.52 -5.61
N SER A 96 -11.57 1.68 -6.64
CA SER A 96 -12.71 0.98 -7.24
C SER A 96 -13.41 0.05 -6.24
N SER A 97 -12.64 -0.68 -5.41
CA SER A 97 -13.19 -1.53 -4.35
C SER A 97 -14.02 -0.72 -3.34
N ILE A 98 -13.51 0.45 -2.97
CA ILE A 98 -14.20 1.40 -2.09
C ILE A 98 -15.48 1.93 -2.76
N LEU A 99 -15.38 2.40 -3.99
CA LEU A 99 -16.51 2.95 -4.74
C LEU A 99 -17.63 1.94 -4.95
N PHE A 100 -17.27 0.67 -5.18
CA PHE A 100 -18.23 -0.42 -5.30
C PHE A 100 -19.06 -0.59 -4.02
N VAL A 101 -18.42 -0.61 -2.86
CA VAL A 101 -19.14 -0.70 -1.56
C VAL A 101 -19.93 0.58 -1.28
N ASN A 102 -19.41 1.73 -1.68
CA ASN A 102 -20.08 3.01 -1.54
C ASN A 102 -21.44 3.06 -2.28
N GLN A 103 -21.54 2.43 -3.47
CA GLN A 103 -22.80 2.28 -4.20
C GLN A 103 -23.85 1.46 -3.44
N TRP A 104 -23.42 0.37 -2.79
CA TRP A 104 -24.31 -0.47 -1.98
C TRP A 104 -24.84 0.23 -0.73
N VAL A 105 -24.02 1.11 -0.14
CA VAL A 105 -24.35 1.82 1.10
C VAL A 105 -25.08 3.15 0.83
N GLY A 106 -25.17 3.59 -0.43
CA GLY A 106 -25.91 4.81 -0.82
C GLY A 106 -25.20 6.12 -0.47
N MET A 107 -23.90 6.07 -0.18
CA MET A 107 -23.11 7.23 0.24
C MET A 107 -22.56 7.96 -1.00
N HIS A 108 -22.63 9.29 -1.02
CA HIS A 108 -22.11 10.13 -2.10
C HIS A 108 -20.95 10.97 -1.55
N GLY A 109 -19.79 11.04 -2.21
CA GLY A 109 -18.71 11.88 -1.66
C GLY A 109 -17.30 11.77 -2.26
N LEU A 110 -17.04 10.88 -3.21
CA LEU A 110 -15.72 10.78 -3.86
C LEU A 110 -15.69 11.60 -5.16
N THR A 111 -15.17 12.82 -5.08
CA THR A 111 -14.90 13.66 -6.25
C THR A 111 -13.54 13.33 -6.86
N ALA A 112 -13.36 13.62 -8.16
CA ALA A 112 -12.08 13.45 -8.85
C ALA A 112 -10.94 14.23 -8.17
N GLU A 113 -11.25 15.40 -7.60
CA GLU A 113 -10.28 16.22 -6.89
C GLU A 113 -9.80 15.58 -5.57
N ILE A 114 -10.72 14.94 -4.82
CA ILE A 114 -10.36 14.19 -3.61
C ILE A 114 -9.50 12.98 -3.99
N LEU A 115 -9.86 12.25 -5.04
CA LEU A 115 -9.06 11.12 -5.54
C LEU A 115 -7.64 11.55 -5.91
N MET A 116 -7.49 12.67 -6.62
CA MET A 116 -6.17 13.19 -6.99
C MET A 116 -5.35 13.57 -5.75
N ARG A 117 -5.96 14.22 -4.76
CA ARG A 117 -5.28 14.56 -3.49
C ARG A 117 -4.83 13.31 -2.72
N ILE A 118 -5.62 12.24 -2.72
CA ILE A 118 -5.22 10.97 -2.09
C ILE A 118 -4.08 10.34 -2.89
N PHE A 119 -4.18 10.31 -4.22
CA PHE A 119 -3.14 9.75 -5.10
C PHE A 119 -1.77 10.43 -4.90
N VAL A 120 -1.74 11.76 -4.84
CA VAL A 120 -0.50 12.51 -4.60
C VAL A 120 0.12 12.15 -3.24
N ARG A 121 -0.70 11.96 -2.19
CA ARG A 121 -0.19 11.52 -0.89
C ARG A 121 0.36 10.10 -0.96
N ASP A 122 -0.33 9.18 -1.61
CA ASP A 122 0.16 7.82 -1.80
C ASP A 122 1.46 7.80 -2.62
N LEU A 123 1.61 8.68 -3.61
CA LEU A 123 2.84 8.84 -4.36
C LEU A 123 4.01 9.31 -3.47
N ILE A 124 3.80 10.35 -2.66
CA ILE A 124 4.82 10.87 -1.73
C ILE A 124 5.27 9.77 -0.77
N TRP A 125 4.33 9.05 -0.17
CA TRP A 125 4.64 7.95 0.74
C TRP A 125 5.36 6.80 0.06
N THR A 126 5.00 6.48 -1.18
CA THR A 126 5.68 5.44 -1.97
C THR A 126 7.15 5.80 -2.21
N ILE A 127 7.41 7.06 -2.61
CA ILE A 127 8.77 7.56 -2.81
C ILE A 127 9.57 7.49 -1.51
N ALA A 128 8.99 7.96 -0.41
CA ALA A 128 9.65 7.96 0.91
C ALA A 128 9.98 6.52 1.38
N LEU A 129 9.02 5.61 1.33
CA LEU A 129 9.19 4.21 1.75
C LEU A 129 10.18 3.47 0.87
N PHE A 130 10.11 3.65 -0.46
CA PHE A 130 11.05 3.00 -1.38
C PHE A 130 12.47 3.51 -1.22
N SER A 131 12.63 4.82 -0.98
CA SER A 131 13.94 5.42 -0.71
C SER A 131 14.53 4.87 0.59
N LEU A 132 13.74 4.81 1.66
CA LEU A 132 14.15 4.24 2.94
C LEU A 132 14.55 2.77 2.79
N HIS A 133 13.73 1.96 2.12
CA HIS A 133 14.05 0.56 1.84
C HIS A 133 15.37 0.42 1.07
N SER A 134 15.57 1.23 0.03
CA SER A 134 16.79 1.21 -0.78
C SER A 134 18.03 1.53 0.06
N VAL A 135 17.97 2.54 0.93
CA VAL A 135 19.07 2.91 1.83
C VAL A 135 19.40 1.78 2.80
N LEU A 136 18.39 1.14 3.39
CA LEU A 136 18.58 0.03 4.33
C LEU A 136 19.23 -1.18 3.66
N VAL A 137 18.79 -1.55 2.45
CA VAL A 137 19.36 -2.67 1.68
C VAL A 137 20.82 -2.38 1.31
N LEU A 138 21.11 -1.17 0.84
CA LEU A 138 22.48 -0.77 0.48
C LEU A 138 23.42 -0.77 1.70
N ASN A 139 22.96 -0.28 2.84
CA ASN A 139 23.75 -0.28 4.07
C ASN A 139 24.05 -1.70 4.56
N HIS A 140 23.06 -2.60 4.53
CA HIS A 140 23.27 -4.00 4.91
C HIS A 140 24.33 -4.68 4.03
N GLN A 141 24.27 -4.48 2.72
CA GLN A 141 25.26 -5.04 1.79
C GLN A 141 26.68 -4.51 2.04
N ARG A 142 26.83 -3.23 2.38
CA ARG A 142 28.13 -2.61 2.69
C ARG A 142 28.74 -3.17 3.98
N VAL A 143 27.94 -3.34 5.03
CA VAL A 143 28.40 -3.88 6.32
C VAL A 143 28.83 -5.34 6.15
N PHE A 144 28.01 -6.16 5.48
CA PHE A 144 28.32 -7.58 5.24
C PHE A 144 29.60 -7.77 4.40
N ARG A 145 29.85 -6.90 3.40
CA ARG A 145 31.11 -6.93 2.63
C ARG A 145 32.34 -6.55 3.45
N ARG A 146 32.19 -5.76 4.52
CA ARG A 146 33.31 -5.37 5.41
C ARG A 146 33.67 -6.45 6.42
N SER A 147 32.73 -7.31 6.82
CA SER A 147 33.00 -8.40 7.77
C SER A 147 33.63 -9.65 7.15
N MET A 148 33.66 -9.75 5.81
CA MET A 148 34.31 -10.85 5.07
C MET A 148 35.69 -10.48 4.50
N ARG A 149 36.18 -9.28 4.80
CA ARG A 149 37.56 -8.84 4.52
C ARG A 149 38.33 -8.81 5.83
#